data_AF-A0A523LHQ5-F1
#
_entry.id   AF-A0A523LHQ5-F1
#
_cell.length_a   1.000
_cell.length_b   1.000
_cell.length_c   1.000
_cell.angle_alpha   90.00
_cell.angle_beta   90.00
_cell.angle_gamma   90.00
#
_symmetry.space_group_name_H-M   'P 1'
#
loop_
_entity.id
_entity.type
_entity.pdbx_description
1 polymer ?
#
loop_
_entity_poly.entity_id
_entity_poly.type
_entity_poly.pdbx_seq_one_letter_code
_entity_poly.pdbx_strand_id
1 'polypeptide(L)'
;MKTIQRFSDEYLESCQDMTADQIIEFLDDFRRLHGNQPAASKLISLKVPTHLLSAFKTKAAIANTPYQTQIKTLMKAWVLESTDAETG
;
A
#
# COMPACT_ATOMS: atom_id res chain seq x y z
N MET A 1 18.13 5.48 9.03
CA MET A 1 18.48 6.92 9.01
C MET A 1 17.97 7.47 7.68
N LYS A 2 16.91 8.29 7.67
CA LYS A 2 16.43 8.88 6.41
C LYS A 2 17.47 9.93 5.99
N THR A 3 18.10 9.74 4.83
CA THR A 3 18.95 10.76 4.21
C THR A 3 18.09 12.00 3.99
N ILE A 4 18.37 13.06 4.74
CA ILE A 4 17.69 14.34 4.56
C ILE A 4 18.25 14.93 3.27
N GLN A 5 17.42 14.96 2.23
CA GLN A 5 17.75 15.70 1.01
C GLN A 5 17.79 17.18 1.36
N ARG A 6 18.94 17.83 1.16
CA ARG A 6 19.10 19.27 1.35
C ARG A 6 18.95 19.93 -0.01
N PHE A 7 18.07 20.90 -0.09
CA PHE A 7 17.90 21.77 -1.25
C PHE A 7 18.49 23.13 -0.93
N SER A 8 19.05 23.81 -1.93
CA SER A 8 19.53 25.18 -1.76
C SER A 8 18.37 26.17 -1.84
N ASP A 9 18.55 27.37 -1.30
CA ASP A 9 17.50 28.40 -1.31
C ASP A 9 17.17 28.83 -2.74
N GLU A 10 18.17 28.89 -3.62
CA GLU A 10 18.00 29.23 -5.04
C GLU A 10 17.15 28.18 -5.79
N TYR A 11 17.29 26.91 -5.41
CA TYR A 11 16.47 25.83 -5.97
C TYR A 11 15.00 25.99 -5.54
N LEU A 12 14.77 26.29 -4.26
CA LEU A 12 13.41 26.50 -3.73
C LEU A 12 12.72 27.73 -4.34
N GLU A 13 13.48 28.78 -4.64
CA GLU A 13 12.97 29.95 -5.38
C GLU A 13 12.52 29.58 -6.79
N SER A 14 13.32 28.82 -7.54
CA SER A 14 12.95 28.36 -8.89
C SER A 14 11.71 27.46 -8.93
N CYS A 15 11.39 26.76 -7.83
CA CYS A 15 10.17 25.96 -7.72
C CYS A 15 8.89 26.84 -7.68
N GLN A 16 9.00 28.11 -7.30
CA GLN A 16 7.85 29.03 -7.27
C GLN A 16 7.41 29.46 -8.68
N ASP A 17 8.32 29.37 -9.67
CA ASP A 17 8.08 29.75 -11.06
C ASP A 17 7.64 28.58 -11.95
N MET A 18 7.39 27.39 -11.39
CA MET A 18 6.96 26.22 -12.17
C MET A 18 5.62 26.47 -12.86
N THR A 19 5.54 26.11 -14.14
CA THR A 19 4.28 26.16 -14.88
C THR A 19 3.35 25.03 -14.42
N ALA A 20 2.05 25.20 -14.66
CA ALA A 20 1.06 24.17 -14.31
C ALA A 20 1.37 22.80 -14.95
N ASP A 21 1.88 22.78 -16.18
CA ASP A 21 2.26 21.56 -16.90
C ASP A 21 3.44 20.85 -16.21
N GLN A 22 4.44 21.61 -15.78
CA GLN A 22 5.61 21.08 -15.04
C GLN A 22 5.23 20.53 -13.67
N ILE A 23 4.25 21.15 -13.01
CA ILE A 23 3.71 20.65 -11.73
C ILE A 23 3.00 19.31 -11.93
N ILE A 24 2.20 19.18 -13.00
CA ILE A 24 1.50 17.94 -13.33
C ILE A 24 2.50 16.82 -13.66
N GLU A 25 3.50 17.12 -14.48
CA GLU A 25 4.57 16.16 -14.83
C GLU A 25 5.33 15.70 -13.60
N PHE A 26 5.73 16.64 -12.72
CA PHE A 26 6.36 16.31 -11.44
C PHE A 26 5.48 15.40 -10.57
N LEU A 27 4.17 15.66 -10.47
CA LEU A 27 3.26 14.84 -9.66
C LEU A 27 3.07 13.44 -10.24
N ASP A 28 3.03 13.31 -11.57
CA ASP A 28 2.91 12.00 -12.22
C ASP A 28 4.20 11.19 -12.05
N ASP A 29 5.36 11.81 -12.24
CA ASP A 29 6.66 11.20 -12.02
C ASP A 29 6.87 10.82 -10.56
N PHE A 30 6.47 11.68 -9.62
CA PHE A 30 6.51 11.39 -8.19
C PHE A 30 5.63 10.19 -7.85
N ARG A 31 4.41 10.11 -8.41
CA ARG A 31 3.52 8.96 -8.22
C ARG A 31 4.08 7.69 -8.86
N ARG A 32 4.73 7.76 -10.01
CA ARG A 32 5.38 6.59 -10.65
C ARG A 32 6.59 6.11 -9.85
N LEU A 33 7.39 7.04 -9.35
CA LEU A 33 8.59 6.78 -8.55
C LEU A 33 8.23 6.14 -7.19
N HIS A 34 7.13 6.60 -6.57
CA HIS A 34 6.71 6.15 -5.24
C HIS A 34 5.57 5.11 -5.24
N GLY A 35 4.80 4.98 -6.32
CA GLY A 35 3.60 4.14 -6.41
C GLY A 35 3.89 2.64 -6.43
N ASN A 36 5.10 2.25 -6.82
CA ASN A 36 5.55 0.85 -6.81
C ASN A 36 6.26 0.45 -5.51
N GLN A 37 6.28 1.29 -4.48
CA GLN A 37 6.84 0.89 -3.20
C GLN A 37 5.88 -0.06 -2.48
N PRO A 38 6.32 -1.27 -2.08
CA PRO A 38 5.48 -2.14 -1.28
C PRO A 38 5.10 -1.41 0.01
N ALA A 39 3.79 -1.24 0.22
CA ALA A 39 3.26 -0.54 1.38
C ALA A 39 3.87 -1.14 2.67
N ALA A 40 4.32 -0.26 3.56
CA ALA A 40 4.94 -0.68 4.81
C ALA A 40 3.98 -1.61 5.58
N SER A 41 4.45 -2.83 5.86
CA SER A 41 3.67 -3.78 6.65
C SER A 41 3.82 -3.50 8.13
N LYS A 42 2.69 -3.40 8.84
CA LYS A 42 2.66 -3.30 10.30
C LYS A 42 2.28 -4.65 10.89
N LEU A 43 3.07 -5.16 11.84
CA LEU A 43 2.69 -6.35 12.61
C LEU A 43 1.49 -6.03 13.49
N ILE A 44 0.52 -6.94 13.50
CA ILE A 44 -0.65 -6.88 14.36
C ILE A 44 -0.69 -8.13 15.24
N SER A 45 -1.17 -7.98 16.47
CA SER A 45 -1.53 -9.11 17.32
C SER A 45 -3.02 -9.40 17.14
N LEU A 46 -3.36 -10.64 16.83
CA LEU A 46 -4.74 -11.09 16.64
C LEU A 46 -4.93 -12.41 17.39
N LYS A 47 -5.93 -12.46 18.28
CA LYS A 47 -6.34 -13.71 18.94
C LYS A 47 -7.36 -14.43 18.08
N VAL A 48 -7.13 -15.71 17.81
CA VAL A 48 -7.99 -16.56 16.98
C VAL A 48 -8.12 -17.93 17.66
N PRO A 49 -9.29 -18.59 17.64
CA PRO A 49 -9.41 -19.95 18.13
C PRO A 49 -8.42 -20.91 17.46
N THR A 50 -7.77 -21.77 18.24
CA THR A 50 -6.67 -22.64 17.78
C THR A 50 -7.12 -23.62 16.69
N HIS A 51 -8.30 -24.22 16.85
CA HIS A 51 -8.88 -25.14 15.88
C HIS A 51 -9.13 -24.44 14.54
N LEU A 52 -9.62 -23.20 14.57
CA LEU A 52 -9.89 -22.42 13.36
C LEU A 52 -8.60 -22.05 12.64
N LEU A 53 -7.58 -21.58 13.38
CA LEU A 53 -6.28 -21.25 12.80
C LEU A 53 -5.61 -22.49 12.18
N SER A 54 -5.72 -23.64 12.84
CA SER A 54 -5.19 -24.91 12.32
C SER A 54 -5.89 -25.30 11.01
N ALA A 55 -7.22 -25.34 10.99
CA ALA A 55 -7.99 -25.67 9.78
C ALA A 55 -7.69 -24.69 8.64
N PHE A 56 -7.59 -23.39 8.95
CA PHE A 56 -7.27 -22.35 7.97
C PHE A 56 -5.88 -22.55 7.36
N LYS A 57 -4.86 -22.85 8.17
CA LYS A 57 -3.50 -23.16 7.69
C LYS A 57 -3.49 -24.38 6.77
N THR A 58 -4.19 -25.44 7.16
CA THR A 58 -4.30 -26.66 6.33
C THR A 58 -4.95 -26.35 4.99
N LYS A 59 -6.06 -25.61 4.97
CA LYS A 59 -6.74 -25.22 3.73
C LYS A 59 -5.87 -24.36 2.83
N ALA A 60 -5.13 -23.40 3.40
CA ALA A 60 -4.22 -22.55 2.64
C ALA A 60 -3.04 -23.36 2.04
N ALA A 61 -2.50 -24.33 2.78
CA ALA A 61 -1.46 -25.23 2.28
C ALA A 61 -1.94 -26.09 1.11
N ILE A 62 -3.16 -26.65 1.18
CA ILE A 62 -3.79 -27.39 0.07
C ILE A 62 -3.93 -26.49 -1.18
N ALA A 63 -4.22 -25.21 -0.97
CA ALA A 63 -4.29 -24.21 -2.04
C ALA A 63 -2.92 -23.63 -2.45
N ASN A 64 -1.80 -24.25 -2.03
CA ASN A 64 -0.42 -23.78 -2.30
C ASN A 64 -0.17 -22.31 -1.96
N THR A 65 -0.84 -21.79 -0.93
CA THR A 65 -0.77 -20.37 -0.54
C THR A 65 -0.37 -20.25 0.93
N PRO A 66 0.64 -19.44 1.29
CA PRO A 66 0.94 -19.16 2.69
C PRO A 66 -0.29 -18.55 3.39
N TYR A 67 -0.65 -19.04 4.58
CA TYR A 67 -1.88 -18.62 5.25
C TYR A 67 -1.93 -17.10 5.50
N GLN A 68 -0.80 -16.43 5.77
CA GLN A 68 -0.76 -14.98 5.90
C GLN A 68 -1.10 -14.25 4.58
N THR A 69 -0.75 -14.83 3.44
CA THR A 69 -1.15 -14.31 2.12
C THR A 69 -2.66 -14.45 1.92
N GLN A 70 -3.25 -15.56 2.37
CA GLN A 70 -4.70 -15.73 2.33
C GLN A 70 -5.40 -14.70 3.23
N ILE A 71 -4.88 -14.44 4.45
CA ILE A 71 -5.41 -13.39 5.33
C ILE A 71 -5.38 -12.02 4.62
N LYS A 72 -4.25 -11.64 4.02
CA LYS A 72 -4.13 -10.38 3.27
C LYS A 72 -5.09 -10.31 2.09
N THR A 73 -5.32 -11.43 1.40
CA THR A 73 -6.26 -11.51 0.27
C THR A 73 -7.68 -11.28 0.73
N LEU A 74 -8.10 -11.94 1.80
CA LEU A 74 -9.42 -11.73 2.41
C LEU A 74 -9.62 -10.29 2.90
N MET A 75 -8.58 -9.70 3.51
CA MET A 75 -8.62 -8.29 3.92
C MET A 75 -8.80 -7.34 2.73
N LYS A 76 -8.08 -7.58 1.63
CA LYS A 76 -8.19 -6.76 0.41
C LYS A 76 -9.56 -6.90 -0.23
N ALA A 77 -10.03 -8.14 -0.42
CA ALA A 77 -11.35 -8.42 -0.99
C ALA A 77 -12.44 -7.70 -0.18
N TRP A 78 -12.41 -7.85 1.15
CA TRP A 78 -13.37 -7.18 2.03
C TRP A 78 -13.38 -5.66 1.89
N VAL A 79 -12.22 -5.01 1.82
CA VAL A 79 -12.13 -3.54 1.75
C VAL A 79 -12.48 -3.00 0.37
N LEU A 80 -12.06 -3.69 -0.70
CA LEU A 80 -12.16 -3.18 -2.06
C LEU A 80 -13.48 -3.57 -2.75
N GLU A 81 -14.00 -4.77 -2.52
CA GLU A 81 -15.25 -5.26 -3.13
C GLU A 81 -16.51 -4.64 -2.47
N SER A 82 -16.38 -4.06 -1.27
CA SER A 82 -17.51 -3.41 -0.57
C SER A 82 -17.82 -2.00 -1.10
N THR A 83 -17.08 -1.49 -2.09
CA THR A 83 -17.23 -0.11 -2.59
C THR A 83 -18.25 0.02 -3.72
N ASP A 84 -18.75 -1.09 -4.27
CA ASP A 84 -19.64 -1.09 -5.44
C ASP A 84 -21.13 -1.32 -5.10
N ALA A 85 -21.50 -1.38 -3.81
CA ALA A 85 -22.84 -1.80 -3.38
C ALA A 85 -23.80 -0.67 -2.91
N GLU A 86 -23.43 0.61 -3.02
CA GLU A 86 -24.29 1.75 -2.61
C GLU A 86 -24.64 2.72 -3.75
N THR A 87 -24.75 2.24 -4.99
CA THR A 87 -25.38 3.01 -6.07
C THR A 87 -26.37 2.13 -6.84
N GLY A 88 -27.53 1.91 -6.21
CA GLY A 88 -28.69 1.24 -6.79
C GLY A 88 -29.97 1.84 -6.25
#